data_AF-A0A661IVL9-F1
#
_entry.id   AF-A0A661IVL9-F1
#
_cell.length_a   1.000
_cell.length_b   1.000
_cell.length_c   1.000
_cell.angle_alpha   90.00
_cell.angle_beta   90.00
_cell.angle_gamma   90.00
#
_symmetry.space_group_name_H-M   'P 1'
#
loop_
_entity.id
_entity.type
_entity.pdbx_description
1 polymer ?
#
loop_
_entity_poly.entity_id
_entity_poly.type
_entity_poly.pdbx_seq_one_letter_code
_entity_poly.pdbx_strand_id
1 'polypeptide(L)' 'MGVMACDRNGCDNLLCNKYSTEYGYICNECLEEMKNKQGNAKFTISGFMNSKKGEIIEDQSIDLDNIFT' A
#
# COMPACT_ATOMS: atom_id res chain seq x y z
N MET A 1 -9.99 22.00 -4.98
CA MET A 1 -9.29 21.22 -6.02
C MET A 1 -8.88 19.90 -5.38
N GLY A 2 -9.51 18.80 -5.77
CA GLY A 2 -9.36 17.50 -5.12
C GLY A 2 -8.02 16.88 -5.50
N VAL A 3 -7.21 16.56 -4.50
CA VAL A 3 -5.90 15.96 -4.70
C VAL A 3 -6.09 14.51 -5.15
N MET A 4 -5.49 14.11 -6.28
CA MET A 4 -5.60 12.74 -6.81
C MET A 4 -4.73 11.79 -5.98
N ALA A 5 -5.25 11.45 -4.80
CA ALA A 5 -4.62 10.52 -3.87
C ALA A 5 -4.69 9.08 -4.40
N CYS A 6 -3.68 8.28 -4.05
CA CYS A 6 -3.66 6.86 -4.38
C CYS A 6 -4.77 6.13 -3.60
N ASP A 7 -5.41 5.15 -4.24
CA ASP A 7 -6.43 4.30 -3.58
C ASP A 7 -5.80 3.29 -2.60
N ARG A 8 -4.46 3.16 -2.61
CA ARG A 8 -3.76 2.25 -1.70
C ARG A 8 -3.81 2.78 -0.27
N ASN A 9 -4.19 1.88 0.65
CA ASN A 9 -4.31 2.20 2.06
C ASN A 9 -2.95 2.68 2.64
N GLY A 10 -2.93 3.83 3.32
CA GLY A 10 -1.70 4.43 3.86
C GLY A 10 -0.74 5.02 2.82
N CYS A 11 -1.15 5.17 1.55
CA CYS A 11 -0.32 5.84 0.55
C CYS A 11 -0.50 7.36 0.62
N ASP A 12 0.44 8.05 1.26
CA ASP A 12 0.50 9.53 1.32
C ASP A 12 0.77 10.21 -0.02
N ASN A 13 0.85 9.46 -1.13
CA ASN A 13 1.23 10.02 -2.41
C ASN A 13 0.01 10.68 -3.09
N LEU A 14 0.07 12.00 -3.15
CA LEU A 14 -0.98 12.89 -3.65
C LEU A 14 -0.91 13.15 -5.17
N LEU A 15 0.13 12.65 -5.84
CA LEU A 15 0.41 12.84 -7.26
C LEU A 15 0.29 11.51 -8.02
N CYS A 16 -0.93 10.96 -8.05
CA CYS A 16 -1.22 9.78 -8.86
C CYS A 16 -1.66 10.19 -10.26
N ASN A 17 -0.89 9.78 -11.25
CA ASN A 17 -1.13 10.03 -12.68
C ASN A 17 -1.59 8.78 -13.44
N LYS A 18 -1.63 7.61 -12.80
CA LYS A 18 -2.17 6.39 -13.38
C LYS A 18 -3.51 6.08 -12.75
N TYR A 19 -4.52 5.93 -13.61
CA TYR A 19 -5.85 5.49 -13.22
C TYR A 19 -6.10 4.09 -13.78
N SER A 20 -6.57 3.18 -12.92
CA SER A 20 -7.11 1.89 -13.31
C SER A 20 -8.61 1.90 -13.02
N THR A 21 -9.41 1.44 -13.98
CA THR A 21 -10.86 1.26 -13.78
C THR A 21 -11.18 0.21 -12.71
N GLU A 22 -10.24 -0.70 -12.42
CA GLU A 22 -10.44 -1.80 -11.47
C GLU A 22 -9.90 -1.47 -10.07
N TYR A 23 -8.87 -0.63 -9.98
CA TYR A 23 -8.12 -0.37 -8.72
C TYR A 23 -7.98 1.12 -8.35
N GLY A 24 -8.60 2.02 -9.10
CA GLY A 24 -8.53 3.46 -8.83
C GLY A 24 -7.20 4.09 -9.21
N TYR A 25 -6.84 5.18 -8.52
CA TYR A 25 -5.61 5.91 -8.76
C TYR A 25 -4.40 5.21 -8.13
N ILE A 26 -3.34 5.07 -8.92
CA ILE A 26 -2.10 4.40 -8.56
C ILE A 26 -0.94 5.38 -8.74
N CYS A 27 -0.14 5.61 -7.71
CA CYS A 27 1.08 6.39 -7.86
C CYS A 27 2.19 5.56 -8.53
N ASN A 28 3.15 6.24 -9.12
CA ASN A 28 4.30 5.58 -9.75
C ASN A 28 5.06 4.68 -8.77
N GLU A 29 5.26 5.12 -7.52
CA GLU A 29 5.93 4.30 -6.50
C GLU A 29 5.19 2.99 -6.22
N CYS A 30 3.86 3.04 -6.04
CA CYS A 30 3.06 1.84 -5.81
C CYS A 30 3.14 0.90 -7.01
N LEU A 31 3.19 1.44 -8.22
CA LEU A 31 3.32 0.65 -9.43
C LEU A 31 4.71 0.02 -9.58
N GLU A 32 5.76 0.71 -9.15
CA GLU A 32 7.12 0.13 -9.09
C GLU A 32 7.22 -0.96 -8.02
N GLU A 33 6.65 -0.74 -6.82
CA GLU A 33 6.53 -1.77 -5.79
C GLU A 33 5.74 -2.98 -6.28
N MET A 34 4.62 -2.77 -6.98
CA MET A 34 3.85 -3.85 -7.59
C MET A 34 4.72 -4.66 -8.56
N LYS A 35 5.43 -3.99 -9.48
CA LYS A 35 6.29 -4.67 -10.44
C LYS A 35 7.40 -5.47 -9.75
N ASN A 36 7.99 -4.93 -8.68
CA ASN A 36 8.98 -5.64 -7.89
C ASN A 36 8.40 -6.86 -7.17
N LYS A 37 7.14 -6.81 -6.73
CA LYS A 37 6.46 -7.93 -6.05
C LYS A 37 5.78 -8.92 -7.01
N GLN A 38 5.55 -8.55 -8.27
CA GLN A 38 4.88 -9.38 -9.28
C GLN A 38 5.62 -10.70 -9.57
N GLY A 39 6.91 -10.80 -9.22
CA GLY A 39 7.67 -12.05 -9.29
C GLY A 39 7.32 -13.08 -8.21
N ASN A 40 6.45 -12.76 -7.25
CA ASN A 40 6.09 -13.64 -6.15
C ASN A 40 4.79 -14.41 -6.49
N ALA A 41 4.82 -15.75 -6.44
CA ALA A 41 3.70 -16.61 -6.83
C ALA A 41 2.40 -16.38 -6.03
N LYS A 42 2.48 -15.70 -4.88
CA LYS A 42 1.32 -15.36 -4.02
C LYS A 42 0.86 -13.90 -4.17
N PHE A 43 1.44 -13.14 -5.09
CA PHE A 43 1.13 -11.72 -5.28
C PHE A 43 -0.18 -11.52 -6.04
N THR A 44 -1.08 -10.72 -5.49
CA THR A 44 -2.31 -10.27 -6.15
C THR A 44 -2.41 -8.75 -6.09
N ILE A 45 -2.82 -8.13 -7.19
CA ILE A 45 -2.94 -6.67 -7.30
C ILE A 45 -3.94 -6.14 -6.26
N SER A 46 -5.11 -6.77 -6.15
CA SER A 46 -6.11 -6.39 -5.14
C SER A 46 -5.56 -6.47 -3.71
N GLY A 47 -4.77 -7.50 -3.39
CA GLY A 47 -4.16 -7.65 -2.08
C GLY A 47 -3.11 -6.57 -1.80
N PHE A 48 -2.34 -6.19 -2.82
CA PHE A 48 -1.38 -5.09 -2.72
C PHE A 48 -2.08 -3.73 -2.54
N MET A 49 -3.11 -3.45 -3.32
CA MET A 49 -3.83 -2.16 -3.23
C MET A 49 -4.61 -2.03 -1.91
N ASN A 50 -5.08 -3.15 -1.34
CA ASN A 50 -5.68 -3.16 0.00
C ASN A 50 -4.64 -3.18 1.15
N SER A 51 -3.36 -3.44 0.85
CA SER A 51 -2.30 -3.47 1.87
C SER A 51 -1.88 -2.07 2.29
N LYS A 52 -1.54 -1.91 3.57
CA LYS A 52 -1.03 -0.64 4.10
C LYS A 52 0.37 -0.37 3.54
N LYS A 53 0.58 0.78 2.89
CA LYS A 53 1.92 1.23 2.48
C LYS A 53 2.74 1.50 3.73
N GLY A 54 3.91 0.86 3.84
CA GLY A 54 4.77 0.98 5.02
C GLY A 54 4.51 -0.04 6.13
N GLU A 55 3.62 -1.02 5.93
CA GLU A 55 3.68 -2.26 6.73
C GLU A 55 4.94 -3.04 6.30
N ILE A 56 6.05 -2.67 6.93
CA ILE A 56 7.13 -3.61 7.18
C ILE A 56 6.48 -4.74 7.97
N ILE A 57 6.52 -5.96 7.43
CA ILE A 57 6.28 -7.15 8.24
C ILE A 57 7.49 -7.27 9.17
N GLU A 58 7.58 -6.38 10.16
CA GLU A 58 8.28 -6.66 11.38
C GLU A 58 7.39 -7.67 12.11
N ASP A 59 7.90 -8.90 12.18
CA ASP A 59 7.45 -9.88 13.16
C ASP A 59 7.19 -9.16 14.51
N GLN A 60 5.91 -9.08 14.87
CA GLN A 60 5.41 -8.68 16.19
C GLN A 60 5.90 -7.32 16.76
N SER A 61 5.20 -6.23 16.44
CA SER A 61 4.98 -5.20 17.46
C SER A 61 3.99 -5.77 18.50
N ILE A 62 4.54 -6.47 19.49
CA ILE A 62 3.92 -6.55 20.81
C ILE A 62 3.59 -5.11 21.23
N ASP A 63 2.33 -4.84 21.57
CA ASP A 63 1.94 -3.68 22.38
C ASP A 63 2.75 -3.70 23.69
N LEU A 64 3.87 -2.96 23.73
CA LEU A 64 4.72 -2.84 24.92
C LEU A 64 4.23 -1.76 25.90
N ASP A 65 3.07 -1.14 25.66
CA ASP A 65 2.53 -0.05 26.50
C ASP A 65 1.35 -0.45 27.41
N ASN A 66 1.00 -1.74 27.57
CA ASN A 66 -0.18 -2.11 28.38
C ASN A 66 -0.10 -3.36 29.29
N ILE A 67 1.10 -3.79 29.72
CA ILE A 67 1.22 -4.84 30.77
C ILE A 67 1.88 -4.32 32.07
N PHE A 68 1.92 -3.01 32.29
CA PHE A 68 2.01 -2.47 33.65
C PHE A 68 0.65 -1.93 34.08
N THR A 69 -0.19 -2.83 34.59
CA THR A 69 -1.11 -2.55 35.71
C THR A 69 -1.25 -3.82 36.54
#